data_AF-A0A0H5RYA6-F1
#
_entry.id   AF-A0A0H5RYA6-F1
#
_cell.length_a   1.000
_cell.length_b   1.000
_cell.length_c   1.000
_cell.angle_alpha   90.00
_cell.angle_beta   90.00
_cell.angle_gamma   90.00
#
_symmetry.space_group_name_H-M   'P 1'
#
loop_
_entity.id
_entity.type
_entity.pdbx_description
1 polymer ?
#
loop_
_entity_poly.entity_id
_entity_poly.type
_entity_poly.pdbx_seq_one_letter_code
_entity_poly.pdbx_strand_id
1 'polypeptide(L)'
;MVLERMIDRKEAATALAVEVLDELRVSVLECLLALDAISQETIIDFEPLTESLAASGRVARQAFIAASLLNQDAEFAPLCRESDCMTPGSIINRHWAAVAEGAPATPPDRSDVDDFETEIGGVFARSDGPLGAAQHPHLLSIAEVEISSSDTEQAVAPGQYHPAASIEDDRDAYRRQVETALMDRRQRHMAVRRETIRTAGNHVVQQWMERRASSMAENA
;
A
#
# COMPACT_ATOMS: atom_id res chain seq x y z
N MET A 1 -18.19 -43.83 -3.96
CA MET A 1 -17.31 -42.77 -4.49
C MET A 1 -17.76 -41.38 -4.01
N VAL A 2 -18.04 -41.22 -2.71
CA VAL A 2 -18.51 -39.95 -2.10
C VAL A 2 -17.61 -39.51 -0.93
N LEU A 3 -16.74 -40.41 -0.46
CA LEU A 3 -15.80 -40.14 0.65
C LEU A 3 -14.48 -39.49 0.21
N GLU A 4 -14.14 -39.50 -1.08
CA GLU A 4 -12.95 -38.78 -1.59
C GLU A 4 -13.11 -37.25 -1.58
N ARG A 5 -14.34 -36.73 -1.62
CA ARG A 5 -14.58 -35.28 -1.54
C ARG A 5 -14.57 -34.69 -0.13
N MET A 6 -14.44 -35.51 0.92
CA MET A 6 -14.38 -35.02 2.30
C MET A 6 -12.94 -34.82 2.80
N ILE A 7 -11.94 -35.39 2.11
CA ILE A 7 -10.53 -35.23 2.45
C ILE A 7 -9.94 -33.92 1.86
N ASP A 8 -10.65 -33.32 0.89
CA ASP A 8 -10.25 -32.09 0.19
C ASP A 8 -10.58 -30.77 0.94
N ARG A 9 -11.26 -30.84 2.09
CA ARG A 9 -11.71 -29.67 2.88
C ARG A 9 -10.71 -29.18 3.93
N LYS A 10 -9.43 -29.57 3.83
CA LYS A 10 -8.45 -29.22 4.87
C LYS A 10 -7.89 -27.81 4.72
N GLU A 11 -8.02 -27.22 3.53
CA GLU A 11 -7.56 -25.87 3.19
C GLU A 11 -8.76 -25.04 2.69
N ALA A 12 -9.64 -24.62 3.59
CA ALA A 12 -10.74 -23.72 3.26
C ALA A 12 -10.87 -22.65 4.34
N ALA A 13 -11.19 -21.42 3.93
CA ALA A 13 -11.55 -20.33 4.83
C ALA A 13 -13.05 -20.03 4.66
N THR A 14 -13.69 -19.58 5.73
CA THR A 14 -15.08 -19.12 5.67
C THR A 14 -15.13 -17.63 5.38
N ALA A 15 -16.23 -17.15 4.79
CA ALA A 15 -16.46 -15.71 4.58
C ALA A 15 -16.32 -14.91 5.89
N LEU A 16 -16.83 -15.43 7.01
CA LEU A 16 -16.67 -14.81 8.33
C LEU A 16 -15.18 -14.67 8.73
N ALA A 17 -14.33 -15.64 8.40
CA ALA A 17 -12.91 -15.54 8.71
C ALA A 17 -12.23 -14.42 7.90
N VAL A 18 -12.63 -14.25 6.64
CA VAL A 18 -12.16 -13.15 5.79
C VAL A 18 -12.59 -11.79 6.37
N GLU A 19 -13.87 -11.65 6.71
CA GLU A 19 -14.42 -10.42 7.32
C GLU A 19 -13.73 -10.05 8.64
N VAL A 20 -13.54 -11.02 9.54
CA VAL A 20 -12.87 -10.78 10.83
C VAL A 20 -11.40 -10.43 10.65
N LEU A 21 -10.71 -11.03 9.68
CA LEU A 21 -9.33 -10.68 9.36
C LEU A 21 -9.24 -9.28 8.74
N ASP A 22 -10.24 -8.87 7.96
CA ASP A 22 -10.33 -7.51 7.45
C ASP A 22 -10.52 -6.48 8.57
N GLU A 23 -11.48 -6.74 9.46
CA GLU A 23 -11.72 -5.88 10.64
C GLU A 23 -10.48 -5.81 11.55
N LEU A 24 -9.72 -6.91 11.68
CA LEU A 24 -8.44 -6.89 12.39
C LEU A 24 -7.43 -5.96 11.74
N ARG A 25 -7.38 -5.91 10.39
CA ARG A 25 -6.50 -4.98 9.68
C ARG A 25 -6.91 -3.54 9.93
N VAL A 26 -8.21 -3.24 9.89
CA VAL A 26 -8.77 -1.92 10.22
C VAL A 26 -8.36 -1.54 11.64
N SER A 27 -8.57 -2.44 12.60
CA SER A 27 -8.21 -2.22 14.01
C SER A 27 -6.72 -1.94 14.22
N VAL A 28 -5.83 -2.66 13.53
CA VAL A 28 -4.38 -2.41 13.60
C VAL A 28 -4.02 -1.05 13.00
N LEU A 29 -4.63 -0.67 11.87
CA LEU A 29 -4.44 0.65 11.27
C LEU A 29 -4.93 1.76 12.21
N GLU A 30 -6.10 1.61 12.82
CA GLU A 30 -6.62 2.55 13.83
C GLU A 30 -5.63 2.72 14.99
N CYS A 31 -5.05 1.62 15.50
CA CYS A 31 -4.05 1.68 16.56
C CYS A 31 -2.81 2.48 16.15
N LEU A 32 -2.31 2.25 14.93
CA LEU A 32 -1.15 2.96 14.41
C LEU A 32 -1.43 4.46 14.22
N LEU A 33 -2.62 4.81 13.72
CA LEU A 33 -3.07 6.20 13.58
C LEU A 33 -3.25 6.89 14.94
N ALA A 34 -3.80 6.18 15.94
CA ALA A 34 -3.95 6.70 17.28
C ALA A 34 -2.59 6.94 17.97
N LEU A 35 -1.61 6.05 17.75
CA LEU A 35 -0.25 6.25 18.24
C LEU A 35 0.43 7.46 17.59
N ASP A 36 0.26 7.66 16.28
CA ASP A 36 0.76 8.86 15.60
C ASP A 36 0.17 10.14 16.22
N ALA A 37 -1.16 10.18 16.41
CA ALA A 37 -1.84 11.33 17.01
C ALA A 37 -1.36 11.59 18.45
N ILE A 38 -1.29 10.56 19.30
CA ILE A 38 -0.89 10.72 20.70
C ILE A 38 0.60 11.07 20.82
N SER A 39 1.46 10.59 19.91
CA SER A 39 2.89 10.92 19.92
C SER A 39 3.17 12.42 19.79
N GLN A 40 2.23 13.19 19.26
CA GLN A 40 2.31 14.66 19.16
C GLN A 40 1.94 15.35 20.48
N GLU A 41 1.28 14.65 21.40
CA GLU A 41 0.76 15.16 22.68
C GLU A 41 1.60 14.72 23.89
N THR A 42 2.60 13.84 23.70
CA THR A 42 3.42 13.33 24.80
C THR A 42 4.89 13.17 24.41
N ILE A 43 5.77 13.19 25.42
CA ILE A 43 7.21 12.95 25.26
C ILE A 43 7.59 11.46 25.28
N ILE A 44 6.59 10.57 25.41
CA ILE A 44 6.80 9.12 25.46
C ILE A 44 7.22 8.63 24.08
N ASP A 45 8.28 7.83 24.05
CA ASP A 45 8.70 7.12 22.85
C ASP A 45 7.80 5.90 22.60
N PHE A 46 7.01 5.98 21.52
CA PHE A 46 6.16 4.89 21.05
C PHE A 46 6.75 4.11 19.87
N GLU A 47 7.99 4.39 19.44
CA GLU A 47 8.62 3.71 18.30
C GLU A 47 8.58 2.19 18.45
N PRO A 48 8.97 1.57 19.60
CA PRO A 48 8.96 0.11 19.73
C PRO A 48 7.55 -0.50 19.60
N LEU A 49 6.53 0.19 20.10
CA LEU A 49 5.14 -0.26 20.00
C LEU A 49 4.62 -0.13 18.57
N THR A 50 4.94 0.97 17.91
CA THR A 50 4.59 1.25 16.51
C THR A 50 5.20 0.21 15.58
N GLU A 51 6.48 -0.14 15.78
CA GLU A 51 7.15 -1.18 14.98
C GLU A 51 6.53 -2.56 15.17
N SER A 52 6.19 -2.92 16.42
CA SER A 52 5.53 -4.19 16.74
C SER A 52 4.14 -4.28 16.08
N LEU A 53 3.32 -3.23 16.21
CA LEU A 53 2.00 -3.17 15.57
C LEU A 53 2.09 -3.20 14.04
N ALA A 54 3.05 -2.48 13.46
CA ALA A 54 3.28 -2.51 12.02
C ALA A 54 3.66 -3.92 11.54
N ALA A 55 4.47 -4.65 12.31
CA ALA A 55 4.80 -6.04 12.03
C ALA A 55 3.56 -6.95 12.13
N SER A 56 2.74 -6.79 13.18
CA SER A 56 1.47 -7.50 13.30
C SER A 56 0.51 -7.17 12.14
N GLY A 57 0.46 -5.92 11.68
CA GLY A 57 -0.34 -5.49 10.53
C GLY A 57 0.07 -6.20 9.23
N ARG A 58 1.37 -6.37 8.99
CA ARG A 58 1.87 -7.15 7.84
C ARG A 58 1.43 -8.61 7.90
N VAL A 59 1.49 -9.22 9.09
CA VAL A 59 1.04 -10.61 9.30
C VAL A 59 -0.48 -10.72 9.12
N ALA A 60 -1.26 -9.77 9.66
CA ALA A 60 -2.71 -9.71 9.48
C ALA A 60 -3.09 -9.56 8.00
N ARG A 61 -2.37 -8.72 7.24
CA ARG A 61 -2.55 -8.58 5.78
C ARG A 61 -2.28 -9.89 5.06
N GLN A 62 -1.20 -10.60 5.38
CA GLN A 62 -0.92 -11.90 4.79
C GLN A 62 -2.02 -12.93 5.14
N ALA A 63 -2.49 -12.95 6.39
CA ALA A 63 -3.56 -13.83 6.81
C ALA A 63 -4.87 -13.54 6.06
N PHE A 64 -5.23 -12.26 5.91
CA PHE A 64 -6.38 -11.84 5.12
C PHE A 64 -6.29 -12.28 3.66
N ILE A 65 -5.16 -12.03 2.99
CA ILE A 65 -4.94 -12.44 1.60
C ILE A 65 -5.06 -13.96 1.47
N ALA A 66 -4.39 -14.72 2.35
CA ALA A 66 -4.45 -16.18 2.32
C ALA A 66 -5.88 -16.70 2.55
N ALA A 67 -6.60 -16.16 3.53
CA ALA A 67 -7.98 -16.53 3.81
C ALA A 67 -8.91 -16.19 2.63
N SER A 68 -8.72 -15.04 2.00
CA SER A 68 -9.50 -14.64 0.84
C SER A 68 -9.28 -15.61 -0.34
N LEU A 69 -8.03 -15.94 -0.67
CA LEU A 69 -7.72 -16.92 -1.72
C LEU A 69 -8.33 -18.30 -1.42
N LEU A 70 -8.27 -18.75 -0.17
CA LEU A 70 -8.89 -20.02 0.24
C LEU A 70 -10.43 -19.97 0.18
N ASN A 71 -11.05 -18.85 0.54
CA ASN A 71 -12.51 -18.67 0.49
C ASN A 71 -13.03 -18.57 -0.95
N GLN A 72 -12.20 -18.13 -1.89
CA GLN A 72 -12.51 -18.03 -3.32
C GLN A 72 -12.22 -19.33 -4.10
N ASP A 73 -11.89 -20.43 -3.42
CA ASP A 73 -11.49 -21.71 -4.03
C ASP A 73 -10.38 -21.53 -5.09
N ALA A 74 -9.39 -20.67 -4.82
CA ALA A 74 -8.28 -20.42 -5.74
C ALA A 74 -7.46 -21.70 -6.00
N GLU A 75 -6.76 -21.74 -7.13
CA GLU A 75 -5.85 -22.87 -7.42
C GLU A 75 -4.52 -22.73 -6.68
N PHE A 76 -4.02 -23.84 -6.16
CA PHE A 76 -2.78 -23.91 -5.40
C PHE A 76 -1.89 -25.05 -5.88
N ALA A 77 -0.57 -24.85 -5.82
CA ALA A 77 0.40 -25.91 -6.01
C ALA A 77 0.14 -27.05 -4.99
N PRO A 78 0.48 -28.31 -5.33
CA PRO A 78 0.09 -29.49 -4.57
C PRO A 78 0.41 -29.40 -3.07
N LEU A 79 -0.51 -29.96 -2.28
CA LEU A 79 -0.48 -29.99 -0.82
C LEU A 79 0.86 -30.48 -0.28
N CYS A 80 1.48 -29.64 0.54
CA CYS A 80 2.63 -30.03 1.33
C CYS A 80 2.14 -30.67 2.65
N ARG A 81 2.71 -31.83 3.01
CA ARG A 81 2.23 -32.67 4.12
C ARG A 81 2.58 -32.14 5.52
N GLU A 82 3.36 -31.07 5.61
CA GLU A 82 3.89 -30.51 6.85
C GLU A 82 3.06 -29.31 7.34
N SER A 83 3.02 -29.10 8.66
CA SER A 83 2.27 -28.00 9.30
C SER A 83 2.70 -26.61 8.82
N ASP A 84 3.96 -26.47 8.41
CA ASP A 84 4.56 -25.19 7.99
C ASP A 84 3.98 -24.68 6.66
N CYS A 85 3.28 -25.56 5.95
CA CYS A 85 2.63 -25.27 4.68
C CYS A 85 1.23 -24.63 4.82
N MET A 86 0.72 -24.51 6.05
CA MET A 86 -0.54 -23.83 6.38
C MET A 86 -0.34 -22.40 6.87
N THR A 87 0.88 -21.87 6.82
CA THR A 87 1.14 -20.47 7.14
C THR A 87 0.59 -19.55 6.05
N PRO A 88 0.13 -18.33 6.38
CA PRO A 88 -0.39 -17.40 5.37
C PRO A 88 0.55 -17.16 4.20
N GLY A 89 1.85 -16.95 4.49
CA GLY A 89 2.86 -16.78 3.46
C GLY A 89 3.04 -18.00 2.55
N SER A 90 2.95 -19.22 3.10
CA SER A 90 3.05 -20.45 2.29
C SER A 90 1.85 -20.63 1.36
N ILE A 91 0.64 -20.35 1.85
CA ILE A 91 -0.59 -20.39 1.04
C ILE A 91 -0.49 -19.42 -0.14
N ILE A 92 -0.06 -18.18 0.13
CA ILE A 92 0.15 -17.16 -0.91
C ILE A 92 1.17 -17.63 -1.95
N ASN A 93 2.32 -18.14 -1.49
CA ASN A 93 3.38 -18.62 -2.39
C ASN A 93 2.92 -19.80 -3.25
N ARG A 94 2.13 -20.72 -2.69
CA ARG A 94 1.56 -21.86 -3.44
C ARG A 94 0.56 -21.42 -4.50
N HIS A 95 -0.23 -20.39 -4.24
CA HIS A 95 -1.11 -19.81 -5.25
C HIS A 95 -0.28 -19.26 -6.42
N TRP A 96 0.70 -18.39 -6.12
CA TRP A 96 1.54 -17.80 -7.17
C TRP A 96 2.39 -18.82 -7.93
N ALA A 97 2.82 -19.90 -7.28
CA ALA A 97 3.48 -21.01 -7.95
C ALA A 97 2.55 -21.72 -8.95
N ALA A 98 1.29 -21.99 -8.58
CA ALA A 98 0.30 -22.55 -9.51
C ALA A 98 0.03 -21.60 -10.68
N VAL A 99 -0.11 -20.30 -10.41
CA VAL A 99 -0.29 -19.29 -11.46
C VAL A 99 0.89 -19.28 -12.44
N ALA A 100 2.12 -19.40 -11.94
CA ALA A 100 3.31 -19.51 -12.79
C ALA A 100 3.32 -20.78 -13.65
N GLU A 101 2.65 -21.85 -13.21
CA GLU A 101 2.47 -23.11 -13.96
C GLU A 101 1.26 -23.08 -14.91
N GLY A 102 0.49 -21.99 -14.94
CA GLY A 102 -0.62 -21.78 -15.87
C GLY A 102 -2.01 -21.83 -15.24
N ALA A 103 -2.12 -21.91 -13.91
CA ALA A 103 -3.38 -21.78 -13.21
C ALA A 103 -3.99 -20.37 -13.37
N PRO A 104 -5.32 -20.20 -13.26
CA PRO A 104 -5.95 -18.89 -13.22
C PRO A 104 -5.43 -18.04 -12.05
N ALA A 105 -5.06 -16.79 -12.34
CA ALA A 105 -4.70 -15.82 -11.31
C ALA A 105 -5.97 -15.27 -10.63
N THR A 106 -6.19 -15.67 -9.38
CA THR A 106 -7.32 -15.20 -8.57
C THR A 106 -6.85 -14.04 -7.70
N PRO A 107 -7.38 -12.81 -7.90
CA PRO A 107 -7.03 -11.71 -7.03
C PRO A 107 -7.67 -11.91 -5.64
N PRO A 108 -6.94 -11.66 -4.55
CA PRO A 108 -7.56 -11.60 -3.23
C PRO A 108 -8.59 -10.47 -3.16
N ASP A 109 -9.55 -10.60 -2.24
CA ASP A 109 -10.53 -9.56 -1.94
C ASP A 109 -9.84 -8.25 -1.57
N ARG A 110 -10.48 -7.14 -1.92
CA ARG A 110 -9.99 -5.81 -1.58
C ARG A 110 -10.50 -5.38 -0.21
N SER A 111 -9.61 -4.78 0.56
CA SER A 111 -9.93 -4.09 1.81
C SER A 111 -9.83 -2.59 1.62
N ASP A 112 -10.69 -1.83 2.29
CA ASP A 112 -10.57 -0.36 2.37
C ASP A 112 -9.23 0.07 3.00
N VAL A 113 -8.61 -0.81 3.80
CA VAL A 113 -7.26 -0.62 4.35
C VAL A 113 -6.21 -0.56 3.23
N ASP A 114 -6.34 -1.37 2.17
CA ASP A 114 -5.37 -1.37 1.06
C ASP A 114 -5.45 -0.05 0.27
N ASP A 115 -6.65 0.50 0.07
CA ASP A 115 -6.86 1.77 -0.62
C ASP A 115 -6.33 2.93 0.23
N PHE A 116 -6.62 2.94 1.54
CA PHE A 116 -6.07 3.94 2.47
C PHE A 116 -4.53 3.87 2.53
N GLU A 117 -3.94 2.68 2.68
CA GLU A 117 -2.48 2.48 2.69
C GLU A 117 -1.82 2.96 1.39
N THR A 118 -2.50 2.78 0.25
CA THR A 118 -2.04 3.28 -1.06
C THR A 118 -2.08 4.79 -1.13
N GLU A 119 -3.18 5.42 -0.69
CA GLU A 119 -3.35 6.88 -0.68
C GLU A 119 -2.27 7.57 0.18
N ILE A 120 -1.98 7.00 1.35
CA ILE A 120 -0.99 7.54 2.27
C ILE A 120 0.45 7.07 1.94
N GLY A 121 0.65 6.25 0.92
CA GLY A 121 1.97 5.76 0.50
C GLY A 121 2.69 4.85 1.51
N GLY A 122 1.96 3.99 2.23
CA GLY A 122 2.51 2.94 3.09
C GLY A 122 3.15 3.43 4.39
N VAL A 123 2.38 4.13 5.24
CA VAL A 123 2.86 4.85 6.45
C VAL A 123 3.64 3.99 7.44
N PHE A 124 3.31 2.71 7.56
CA PHE A 124 3.92 1.81 8.54
C PHE A 124 4.73 0.67 7.88
N ALA A 125 4.88 0.72 6.56
CA ALA A 125 5.68 -0.23 5.80
C ALA A 125 7.15 0.25 5.78
N ARG A 126 7.90 -0.05 6.86
CA ARG A 126 9.36 -0.05 6.77
C ARG A 126 9.74 -1.20 5.82
N SER A 127 10.24 -0.84 4.64
CA SER A 127 10.56 -1.77 3.56
C SER A 127 11.80 -2.60 3.91
N ASP A 128 11.59 -3.71 4.62
CA ASP A 128 12.58 -4.77 4.76
C ASP A 128 11.99 -6.09 4.25
N GLY A 129 12.26 -6.43 2.98
CA GLY A 129 12.07 -7.78 2.44
C GLY A 129 11.21 -7.91 1.17
N PRO A 130 11.47 -8.94 0.34
CA PRO A 130 11.18 -8.95 -1.10
C PRO A 130 9.75 -9.40 -1.43
N LEU A 131 8.75 -8.69 -0.89
CA LEU A 131 7.34 -8.89 -1.27
C LEU A 131 6.71 -7.63 -1.89
N GLY A 132 7.51 -6.59 -2.13
CA GLY A 132 7.14 -5.40 -2.90
C GLY A 132 7.56 -5.41 -4.37
N ALA A 133 8.10 -6.54 -4.88
CA ALA A 133 8.66 -6.64 -6.24
C ALA A 133 7.90 -7.61 -7.16
N ALA A 134 6.67 -7.99 -6.82
CA ALA A 134 5.73 -8.47 -7.84
C ALA A 134 5.19 -7.23 -8.56
N GLN A 135 5.92 -6.83 -9.59
CA GLN A 135 5.57 -5.81 -10.54
C GLN A 135 4.16 -6.10 -11.08
N HIS A 136 3.17 -5.34 -10.64
CA HIS A 136 1.99 -5.13 -11.48
C HIS A 136 2.44 -4.22 -12.62
N PRO A 137 2.41 -4.67 -13.89
CA PRO A 137 2.64 -3.79 -15.02
C PRO A 137 1.43 -2.87 -15.15
N HIS A 138 1.43 -1.76 -14.42
CA HIS A 138 0.53 -0.66 -14.70
C HIS A 138 1.04 0.08 -15.94
N LEU A 139 0.50 -0.37 -17.07
CA LEU A 139 0.34 0.40 -18.29
C LEU A 139 -0.33 1.75 -17.98
N LEU A 140 0.12 2.78 -18.70
CA LEU A 140 -0.51 4.08 -18.98
C LEU A 140 -0.39 5.20 -17.94
N SER A 141 0.54 6.12 -18.19
CA SER A 141 0.22 7.52 -18.54
C SER A 141 1.50 8.32 -18.76
N ILE A 142 2.06 8.26 -19.97
CA ILE A 142 2.80 9.40 -20.48
C ILE A 142 1.73 10.26 -21.16
N ALA A 143 1.31 11.30 -20.44
CA ALA A 143 0.62 12.42 -21.05
C ALA A 143 1.52 12.94 -22.19
N GLU A 144 1.05 12.81 -23.42
CA GLU A 144 1.55 13.61 -24.52
C GLU A 144 1.38 15.07 -24.09
N VAL A 145 2.50 15.76 -23.89
CA VAL A 145 2.51 17.21 -23.85
C VAL A 145 2.15 17.65 -25.27
N GLU A 146 0.89 18.01 -25.48
CA GLU A 146 0.46 18.77 -26.64
C GLU A 146 1.27 20.08 -26.67
N ILE A 147 2.32 20.10 -27.48
CA ILE A 147 2.96 21.33 -27.90
C ILE A 147 1.97 21.99 -28.86
N SER A 148 1.09 22.82 -28.31
CA SER A 148 0.31 23.82 -29.05
C SER A 148 1.28 24.72 -29.80
N SER A 149 1.55 24.38 -31.06
CA SER A 149 2.21 25.26 -32.02
C SER A 149 1.17 26.24 -32.54
N SER A 150 1.07 27.39 -31.86
CA SER A 150 0.47 28.58 -32.46
C SER A 150 1.49 29.20 -33.40
N ASP A 151 1.20 29.11 -34.70
CA ASP A 151 1.87 29.85 -35.77
C ASP A 151 1.98 31.34 -35.42
N THR A 152 3.16 31.91 -35.61
CA THR A 152 3.31 33.25 -36.21
C THR A 152 4.65 33.31 -36.93
N GLU A 153 4.55 33.40 -38.26
CA GLU A 153 5.64 33.70 -39.17
C GLU A 153 6.36 34.99 -38.75
N GLN A 154 7.68 34.95 -38.62
CA GLN A 154 8.51 36.13 -38.85
C GLN A 154 9.87 35.71 -39.44
N ALA A 155 10.07 36.16 -40.68
CA ALA A 155 11.28 35.98 -41.45
C ALA A 155 12.48 36.68 -40.79
N VAL A 156 13.61 35.98 -40.67
CA VAL A 156 14.92 36.59 -40.36
C VAL A 156 16.00 35.96 -41.23
N ALA A 157 16.80 36.84 -41.84
CA ALA A 157 17.83 36.62 -42.85
C ALA A 157 19.01 35.74 -42.38
N PRO A 158 19.77 35.12 -43.31
CA PRO A 158 20.94 34.33 -42.98
C PRO A 158 22.14 35.26 -42.76
N GLY A 159 22.63 35.33 -41.53
CA GLY A 159 23.89 36.01 -41.26
C GLY A 159 24.00 36.61 -39.87
N GLN A 160 24.11 35.77 -38.85
CA GLN A 160 24.79 36.16 -37.63
C GLN A 160 25.28 34.92 -36.89
N TYR A 161 26.60 34.80 -36.81
CA TYR A 161 27.29 33.88 -35.92
C TYR A 161 26.80 34.15 -34.50
N HIS A 162 26.00 33.22 -33.95
CA HIS A 162 25.85 33.14 -32.51
C HIS A 162 27.18 32.62 -31.94
N PRO A 163 27.80 33.33 -30.98
CA PRO A 163 28.86 32.72 -30.21
C PRO A 163 28.26 31.48 -29.55
N ALA A 164 29.01 30.38 -29.49
CA ALA A 164 28.64 29.19 -28.75
C ALA A 164 28.45 29.58 -27.27
N ALA A 165 27.24 30.04 -26.93
CA ALA A 165 26.79 30.16 -25.57
C ALA A 165 26.89 28.74 -25.00
N SER A 166 27.62 28.64 -23.90
CA SER A 166 27.97 27.41 -23.21
C SER A 166 26.76 26.49 -23.04
N ILE A 167 26.64 25.48 -23.92
CA ILE A 167 25.60 24.45 -23.87
C ILE A 167 25.69 23.64 -22.55
N GLU A 168 26.84 23.69 -21.87
CA GLU A 168 27.05 23.07 -20.56
C GLU A 168 26.44 23.89 -19.41
N ASP A 169 26.48 25.23 -19.47
CA ASP A 169 25.94 26.09 -18.39
C ASP A 169 24.39 26.01 -18.34
N ASP A 170 23.76 25.80 -19.50
CA ASP A 170 22.31 25.62 -19.64
C ASP A 170 21.84 24.21 -19.20
N ARG A 171 22.68 23.19 -19.37
CA ARG A 171 22.41 21.83 -18.89
C ARG A 171 22.47 21.71 -17.36
N ASP A 172 23.45 22.35 -16.74
CA ASP A 172 23.58 22.36 -15.28
C ASP A 172 22.52 23.26 -14.62
N ALA A 173 22.10 24.33 -15.29
CA ALA A 173 20.94 25.12 -14.87
C ALA A 173 19.64 24.30 -14.97
N TYR A 174 19.41 23.61 -16.09
CA TYR A 174 18.26 22.73 -16.28
C TYR A 174 18.24 21.57 -15.27
N ARG A 175 19.38 20.91 -15.04
CA ARG A 175 19.50 19.84 -14.02
C ARG A 175 19.11 20.35 -12.64
N ARG A 176 19.67 21.49 -12.21
CA ARG A 176 19.34 22.10 -10.91
C ARG A 176 17.87 22.50 -10.80
N GLN A 177 17.28 22.99 -11.88
CA GLN A 177 15.86 23.34 -11.94
C GLN A 177 14.97 22.09 -11.81
N VAL A 178 15.29 21.01 -12.53
CA VAL A 178 14.58 19.73 -12.42
C VAL A 178 14.73 19.13 -11.02
N GLU A 179 15.95 19.13 -10.46
CA GLU A 179 16.19 18.64 -9.10
C GLU A 179 15.39 19.44 -8.07
N THR A 180 15.39 20.77 -8.16
CA THR A 180 14.63 21.64 -7.26
C THR A 180 13.13 21.37 -7.39
N ALA A 181 12.61 21.28 -8.62
CA ALA A 181 11.19 20.97 -8.85
C ALA A 181 10.79 19.58 -8.31
N LEU A 182 11.66 18.58 -8.42
CA LEU A 182 11.45 17.24 -7.85
C LEU A 182 11.48 17.27 -6.32
N MET A 183 12.40 18.01 -5.71
CA MET A 183 12.47 18.18 -4.26
C MET A 183 11.23 18.89 -3.72
N ASP A 184 10.80 19.98 -4.36
CA ASP A 184 9.59 20.73 -3.99
C ASP A 184 8.33 19.87 -4.12
N ARG A 185 8.23 19.08 -5.20
CA ARG A 185 7.11 18.13 -5.38
C ARG A 185 7.12 17.07 -4.28
N ARG A 186 8.27 16.51 -3.95
CA ARG A 186 8.42 15.51 -2.88
C ARG A 186 8.06 16.10 -1.52
N GLN A 187 8.51 17.31 -1.23
CA GLN A 187 8.23 17.98 0.04
C GLN A 187 6.74 18.29 0.20
N ARG A 188 6.08 18.79 -0.85
CA ARG A 188 4.62 18.99 -0.87
C ARG A 188 3.88 17.69 -0.65
N HIS A 189 4.27 16.63 -1.36
CA HIS A 189 3.69 15.30 -1.18
C HIS A 189 3.83 14.80 0.26
N MET A 190 5.03 14.93 0.86
CA MET A 190 5.27 14.55 2.26
C MET A 190 4.52 15.42 3.28
N ALA A 191 4.23 16.68 2.95
CA ALA A 191 3.44 17.56 3.81
C ALA A 191 1.96 17.17 3.79
N VAL A 192 1.38 16.98 2.60
CA VAL A 192 0.00 16.50 2.43
C VAL A 192 -0.18 15.15 3.13
N ARG A 193 0.75 14.21 2.90
CA ARG A 193 0.75 12.90 3.54
C ARG A 193 0.70 12.99 5.07
N ARG A 194 1.58 13.81 5.68
CA ARG A 194 1.60 13.99 7.13
C ARG A 194 0.29 14.57 7.66
N GLU A 195 -0.30 15.51 6.93
CA GLU A 195 -1.58 16.10 7.31
C GLU A 195 -2.75 15.12 7.25
N THR A 196 -2.79 14.26 6.23
CA THR A 196 -3.80 13.19 6.11
C THR A 196 -3.71 12.23 7.29
N ILE A 197 -2.51 11.76 7.64
CA ILE A 197 -2.27 10.86 8.78
C ILE A 197 -2.73 11.50 10.08
N ARG A 198 -2.30 12.75 10.33
CA ARG A 198 -2.64 13.49 11.53
C ARG A 198 -4.15 13.67 11.68
N THR A 199 -4.82 14.03 10.60
CA THR A 199 -6.29 14.22 10.60
C THR A 199 -7.02 12.90 10.87
N ALA A 200 -6.60 11.82 10.22
CA ALA A 200 -7.17 10.49 10.42
C ALA A 200 -6.94 10.00 11.86
N GLY A 201 -5.73 10.16 12.41
CA GLY A 201 -5.41 9.79 13.78
C GLY A 201 -6.25 10.54 14.81
N ASN A 202 -6.41 11.85 14.64
CA ASN A 202 -7.28 12.64 15.52
C ASN A 202 -8.74 12.16 15.48
N HIS A 203 -9.24 11.83 14.29
CA HIS A 203 -10.59 11.30 14.13
C HIS A 203 -10.76 9.95 14.84
N VAL A 204 -9.81 9.02 14.67
CA VAL A 204 -9.82 7.71 15.35
C VAL A 204 -9.84 7.88 16.87
N VAL A 205 -8.96 8.73 17.42
CA VAL A 205 -8.90 9.00 18.86
C VAL A 205 -10.22 9.58 19.37
N GLN A 206 -10.80 10.54 18.65
CA GLN A 206 -12.09 11.12 19.00
C GLN A 206 -13.19 10.05 19.04
N GLN A 207 -13.29 9.23 17.99
CA GLN A 207 -14.28 8.17 17.91
C GLN A 207 -14.12 7.14 19.04
N TRP A 208 -12.89 6.80 19.41
CA TRP A 208 -12.62 5.91 20.54
C TRP A 208 -13.10 6.50 21.87
N MET A 209 -12.89 7.80 22.10
CA MET A 209 -13.37 8.48 23.31
C MET A 209 -14.90 8.57 23.35
N GLU A 210 -15.55 8.84 22.22
CA GLU A 210 -17.02 8.86 22.10
C GLU A 210 -17.64 7.49 22.37
N ARG A 211 -17.08 6.43 21.78
CA ARG A 211 -17.49 5.03 22.03
C ARG A 211 -17.36 4.69 23.52
N ARG A 212 -16.25 5.06 24.14
CA ARG A 212 -16.01 4.85 25.58
C ARG A 212 -17.03 5.59 26.44
N ALA A 213 -17.27 6.87 26.17
CA ALA A 213 -18.24 7.66 26.93
C ALA A 213 -19.66 7.08 26.84
N SER A 214 -20.06 6.65 25.64
CA SER A 214 -21.37 6.02 25.40
C SER A 214 -21.52 4.71 26.19
N SER A 215 -20.50 3.84 26.15
CA SER A 215 -20.51 2.58 26.91
C SER A 215 -20.57 2.79 28.42
N MET A 216 -20.02 3.90 28.93
CA MET A 216 -20.10 4.23 30.35
C MET A 216 -21.49 4.76 30.73
N ALA A 217 -22.16 5.49 29.83
CA ALA A 217 -23.49 6.03 30.08
C ALA A 217 -24.58 4.95 30.08
N GLU A 218 -24.44 3.89 29.27
CA GLU A 218 -25.38 2.77 29.23
C GLU A 218 -25.31 1.86 30.47
N ASN A 219 -24.18 1.89 31.20
CA ASN A 219 -23.93 1.06 32.38
C ASN A 219 -24.14 1.80 33.72
N ALA A 220 -24.60 3.06 33.69
CA ALA A 220 -24.82 3.91 34.86
C ALA A 220 -26.32 4.00 35.22
#